data_AF-A0A1S1NP98-F1
#
_entry.id   AF-A0A1S1NP98-F1
#
_cell.length_a   1.000
_cell.length_b   1.000
_cell.length_c   1.000
_cell.angle_alpha   90.00
_cell.angle_beta   90.00
_cell.angle_gamma   90.00
#
_symmetry.space_group_name_H-M   'P 1'
#
loop_
_entity.id
_entity.type
_entity.pdbx_description
1 polymer ?
#
loop_
_entity_poly.entity_id
_entity_poly.type
_entity_poly.pdbx_seq_one_letter_code
_entity_poly.pdbx_strand_id
1 'polypeptide(L)' 'MAVTQIDLDDDVLAEVMRIAGVRIKREAVNLAMRDYVEQFRRIEALARSREHAKDCDY' A
#
# COMPACT_ATOMS: atom_id res chain seq x y z
N MET A 1 10.90 -8.59 -14.62
CA MET A 1 11.02 -7.24 -14.05
C MET A 1 10.78 -6.24 -15.18
N ALA A 2 9.76 -5.41 -15.08
CA ALA A 2 9.60 -4.25 -15.96
C ALA A 2 10.29 -3.05 -15.32
N VAL A 3 10.98 -2.23 -16.12
CA VAL A 3 11.55 -0.95 -15.68
C VAL A 3 10.60 0.13 -16.15
N THR A 4 10.01 0.85 -15.20
CA THR A 4 9.11 1.97 -15.48
C THR A 4 9.76 3.24 -14.94
N GLN A 5 9.82 4.29 -15.75
CA GLN A 5 10.19 5.62 -15.30
C GLN A 5 8.94 6.35 -14.86
N ILE A 6 8.90 6.73 -13.59
CA ILE A 6 7.84 7.53 -12.99
C ILE A 6 8.51 8.69 -12.24
N ASP A 7 7.92 9.86 -12.33
CA ASP A 7 8.31 10.99 -11.51
C ASP A 7 7.77 10.76 -10.10
N LEU A 8 8.63 10.92 -9.09
CA LEU A 8 8.28 10.70 -7.70
C LEU A 8 8.90 11.80 -6.86
N ASP A 9 8.09 12.33 -5.94
CA ASP A 9 8.55 13.31 -4.97
C ASP A 9 9.62 12.69 -4.06
N ASP A 10 10.83 13.25 -4.12
CA ASP A 10 11.98 12.79 -3.37
C ASP A 10 11.83 13.01 -1.86
N ASP A 11 11.01 13.98 -1.43
CA ASP A 11 10.74 14.23 -0.01
C ASP A 11 9.86 13.13 0.58
N VAL A 12 8.82 12.73 -0.17
CA VAL A 12 7.94 11.61 0.19
C VAL A 12 8.73 10.30 0.19
N LEU A 13 9.57 10.09 -0.83
CA LEU A 13 10.42 8.91 -0.89
C LEU A 13 11.41 8.84 0.27
N ALA A 14 12.01 9.97 0.66
CA ALA A 14 12.89 10.04 1.82
C ALA A 14 12.15 9.69 3.12
N GLU A 15 10.89 10.09 3.25
CA GLU A 15 10.06 9.72 4.40
C GLU A 15 9.72 8.22 4.43
N VAL A 16 9.32 7.65 3.29
CA VAL A 16 9.11 6.20 3.16
C VAL A 16 10.40 5.44 3.50
N MET A 17 11.55 5.91 3.02
CA MET A 17 12.85 5.31 3.32
C MET A 17 13.19 5.37 4.82
N ARG A 18 12.85 6.48 5.51
CA ARG A 18 13.01 6.61 6.96
C ARG A 18 12.11 5.62 7.72
N ILE A 19 10.84 5.52 7.33
CA ILE A 19 9.86 4.63 7.97
C ILE A 19 10.22 3.16 7.74
N ALA A 20 10.61 2.82 6.51
CA ALA A 20 10.98 1.47 6.11
C ALA A 20 12.40 1.05 6.54
N GLY A 21 13.26 2.00 6.92
CA GLY A 21 14.66 1.76 7.27
C GLY A 21 15.54 1.35 6.09
N VAL A 22 15.11 1.60 4.85
CA VAL A 22 15.82 1.19 3.63
C VAL A 22 16.66 2.34 3.05
N ARG A 23 17.81 1.99 2.46
CA ARG A 23 18.72 2.98 1.85
C ARG A 23 18.60 3.09 0.34
N ILE A 24 17.80 2.22 -0.29
CA ILE A 24 17.66 2.14 -1.75
C ILE A 24 16.27 2.61 -2.16
N LYS A 25 16.22 3.63 -3.04
CA LYS A 25 14.97 4.22 -3.59
C LYS A 25 14.02 3.14 -4.15
N ARG A 26 14.54 2.20 -4.96
CA ARG A 26 13.75 1.11 -5.55
C ARG A 26 13.19 0.14 -4.51
N GLU A 27 13.93 -0.13 -3.43
CA GLU A 27 13.46 -1.01 -2.36
C GLU A 27 12.34 -0.35 -1.57
N ALA A 28 12.45 0.95 -1.30
CA ALA A 28 11.40 1.72 -0.66
C ALA A 28 10.10 1.69 -1.45
N VAL A 29 10.18 1.92 -2.77
CA VAL A 29 9.01 1.86 -3.67
C VAL A 29 8.41 0.45 -3.70
N ASN A 30 9.23 -0.58 -3.87
CA ASN A 30 8.73 -1.96 -3.89
C ASN A 30 8.05 -2.35 -2.56
N LEU A 31 8.60 -1.92 -1.43
CA LEU A 31 8.03 -2.19 -0.12
C LEU A 31 6.70 -1.45 0.04
N ALA A 32 6.67 -0.14 -0.26
CA ALA A 32 5.45 0.66 -0.19
C ALA A 32 4.32 0.10 -1.05
N MET A 33 4.63 -0.39 -2.26
CA MET A 33 3.62 -1.01 -3.13
C MET A 33 3.09 -2.34 -2.56
N ARG A 34 3.95 -3.15 -1.94
CA ARG A 34 3.52 -4.41 -1.28
C ARG A 34 2.63 -4.11 -0.08
N ASP A 35 3.04 -3.16 0.75
CA ASP A 35 2.32 -2.73 1.93
C ASP A 35 0.95 -2.16 1.56
N TYR A 36 0.89 -1.36 0.48
CA TYR A 36 -0.38 -0.84 -0.06
C TYR A 36 -1.33 -1.98 -0.47
N VAL A 37 -0.84 -3.00 -1.17
CA VAL A 37 -1.67 -4.14 -1.57
C VAL A 37 -2.16 -4.94 -0.36
N GLU A 38 -1.32 -5.13 0.65
CA GLU A 38 -1.69 -5.82 1.89
C GLU A 38 -2.74 -5.04 2.69
N GLN A 39 -2.52 -3.73 2.86
CA GLN A 39 -3.46 -2.82 3.50
C GLN A 39 -4.80 -2.79 2.76
N PHE A 40 -4.78 -2.71 1.43
CA PHE A 40 -5.97 -2.67 0.61
C PHE A 40 -6.78 -3.96 0.72
N ARG A 41 -6.14 -5.13 0.66
CA ARG A 41 -6.80 -6.44 0.87
C ARG A 41 -7.44 -6.55 2.25
N ARG A 42 -6.80 -5.98 3.27
CA ARG A 42 -7.33 -5.95 4.63
C ARG A 42 -8.58 -5.06 4.73
N ILE A 43 -8.59 -3.92 4.05
CA ILE A 43 -9.74 -3.01 3.99
C ILE A 43 -10.91 -3.65 3.22
N GLU A 44 -10.65 -4.33 2.10
CA GLU A 44 -11.70 -5.04 1.35
C GLU A 44 -12.31 -6.21 2.14
N ALA A 45 -11.52 -6.92 2.95
CA ALA A 45 -12.05 -7.95 3.84
C ALA A 45 -13.01 -7.35 4.89
N LEU A 46 -12.70 -6.16 5.42
CA LEU A 46 -13.55 -5.45 6.37
C LEU A 46 -14.77 -4.79 5.71
N ALA A 47 -14.65 -4.36 4.45
CA ALA A 47 -15.76 -3.82 3.67
C ALA A 47 -16.79 -4.91 3.35
N ARG A 48 -16.33 -6.12 2.98
CA ARG A 48 -17.22 -7.27 2.75
C ARG A 48 -17.95 -7.70 4.03
N SER A 49 -17.33 -7.62 5.21
CA SER A 49 -18.03 -7.95 6.46
C SER A 49 -19.13 -6.93 6.82
N ARG A 50 -18.99 -5.66 6.38
CA ARG A 50 -20.04 -4.64 6.56
C ARG A 50 -21.19 -4.78 5.57
N GLU A 51 -20.95 -5.30 4.37
CA GLU A 51 -22.01 -5.56 3.38
C GLU A 51 -22.90 -6.73 3.84
N HIS A 52 -22.31 -7.81 4.36
CA HIS A 52 -23.08 -8.91 4.95
C HIS A 52 -23.87 -8.53 6.21
N ALA A 53 -23.40 -7.55 6.99
CA ALA A 53 -24.14 -7.06 8.17
C ALA A 53 -25.35 -6.20 7.82
N LYS A 54 -25.45 -5.67 6.59
CA LYS A 54 -26.64 -4.94 6.11
C LYS A 54 -27.72 -5.85 5.54
N ASP A 55 -27.36 -7.09 5.20
CA ASP A 55 -28.28 -8.08 4.63
C ASP A 55 -28.97 -8.96 5.69
N CYS A 56 -28.58 -8.82 6.96
CA CYS A 56 -29.21 -9.54 8.09
C CYS A 56 -30.37 -8.76 8.76
N ASP A 57 -30.80 -7.64 8.20
CA ASP A 57 -31.98 -6.87 8.64
C ASP A 57 -33.20 -7.10 7.72
N TYR A 58 -33.46 -8.36 7.32
CA TYR A 58 -34.71 -8.77 6.66
C TYR A 58 -35.30 -10.04 7.26
#